data_AF-A0A3D4ZVU0-F1
#
_entry.id   AF-A0A3D4ZVU0-F1
#
_cell.length_a   1.000
_cell.length_b   1.000
_cell.length_c   1.000
_cell.angle_alpha   90.00
_cell.angle_beta   90.00
_cell.angle_gamma   90.00
#
_symmetry.space_group_name_H-M   'P 1'
#
loop_
_entity.id
_entity.type
_entity.pdbx_description
1 polymer ?
#
loop_
_entity_poly.entity_id
_entity_poly.type
_entity_poly.pdbx_seq_one_letter_code
_entity_poly.pdbx_strand_id
1 'polypeptide(L)'
;MGCVTGRGGQLLQKVSQPPTVGKTYTMTVMVKALREPVQLRLEIERAGRPWDRAYRGEMVTIPVGEWTPLHATFTVDKPFPEGWQAYVACFDDGGLFRADVLQLYEGTYVPWQQAATSRENLFANPSFEAGVAPWSFSPDVNRNRRRTYRRASFMLSRILANMGVGATPPLLEHFATPPGGGADAETVLRNGDLGADADANGTPDDWAVSLYAGTADTAREQLPDGAGWAQRMTIAALRDDGKGSAMLAQHDVPATAGQWYRISFRARAEGLEGVRVPVALVSTEDWQAIVEYQRFVPAAQWQDFSFLVQAKRTAEAKTRFQIWFDRVGSVWLSDIRMAPVNAPDQGRWLAGLYLDQPEEWDDPYRFFRW
;
A
#
# COMPACT_ATOMS: atom_id res chain seq x y z
N MET A 1 22.54 -3.91 25.69
CA MET A 1 23.81 -4.18 24.97
C MET A 1 23.54 -5.16 23.83
N GLY A 2 23.56 -4.68 22.59
CA GLY A 2 23.34 -5.49 21.40
C GLY A 2 24.42 -5.15 20.37
N CYS A 3 25.12 -6.19 19.93
CA CYS A 3 26.32 -6.14 19.09
C CYS A 3 26.03 -5.49 17.71
N VAL A 4 26.85 -4.50 17.34
CA VAL A 4 26.96 -4.00 15.96
C VAL A 4 27.79 -5.01 15.18
N THR A 5 27.21 -5.66 14.19
CA THR A 5 27.94 -6.55 13.28
C THR A 5 28.84 -5.72 12.36
N GLY A 6 29.96 -5.22 12.87
CA GLY A 6 31.23 -4.98 12.16
C GLY A 6 31.28 -4.09 10.91
N ARG A 7 30.18 -3.51 10.42
CA ARG A 7 30.17 -2.61 9.26
C ARG A 7 29.38 -1.35 9.61
N GLY A 8 30.11 -0.26 9.82
CA GLY A 8 29.58 1.08 10.10
C GLY A 8 28.92 1.72 8.87
N GLY A 9 28.40 2.94 9.04
CA GLY A 9 27.83 3.73 7.93
C GLY A 9 28.93 4.28 7.01
N GLN A 10 28.60 4.44 5.72
CA GLN A 10 29.54 4.93 4.70
C GLN A 10 28.92 6.06 3.86
N LEU A 11 29.67 7.15 3.69
CA LEU A 11 29.46 8.17 2.65
C LEU A 11 30.42 7.84 1.51
N LEU A 12 29.90 7.40 0.36
CA LEU A 12 30.69 6.82 -0.72
C LEU A 12 30.40 7.46 -2.07
N GLN A 13 31.41 7.48 -2.93
CA GLN A 13 31.25 7.72 -4.36
C GLN A 13 32.01 6.65 -5.16
N LYS A 14 31.35 6.13 -6.21
CA LYS A 14 32.01 5.29 -7.21
C LYS A 14 32.65 6.20 -8.25
N VAL A 15 33.95 6.02 -8.47
CA VAL A 15 34.70 6.73 -9.51
C VAL A 15 35.07 5.72 -10.58
N SER A 16 34.43 5.85 -11.74
CA SER A 16 34.54 4.91 -12.86
C SER A 16 35.87 5.00 -13.60
N GLN A 17 36.62 6.10 -13.43
CA GLN A 17 37.95 6.23 -14.00
C GLN A 17 38.92 5.25 -13.30
N PRO A 18 39.51 4.29 -14.04
CA PRO A 18 40.48 3.36 -13.47
C PRO A 18 41.74 4.11 -13.02
N PRO A 19 42.31 3.78 -11.84
CA PRO A 19 43.59 4.33 -11.46
C PRO A 19 44.75 3.77 -12.27
N THR A 20 45.84 4.52 -12.32
CA THR A 20 47.09 4.06 -12.95
C THR A 20 47.93 3.30 -11.93
N VAL A 21 48.27 2.05 -12.24
CA VAL A 21 49.17 1.22 -11.42
C VAL A 21 50.54 1.90 -11.28
N GLY A 22 51.09 1.89 -10.06
CA GLY A 22 52.35 2.53 -9.70
C GLY A 22 52.23 4.01 -9.38
N LYS A 23 51.08 4.66 -9.61
CA LYS A 23 50.86 6.05 -9.22
C LYS A 23 50.36 6.17 -7.79
N THR A 24 50.66 7.32 -7.18
CA THR A 24 50.19 7.69 -5.84
C THR A 24 48.97 8.59 -5.97
N TYR A 25 47.96 8.33 -5.16
CA TYR A 25 46.74 9.12 -5.07
C TYR A 25 46.49 9.56 -3.63
N THR A 26 45.77 10.66 -3.48
CA THR A 26 45.33 11.17 -2.18
C THR A 26 43.83 11.39 -2.17
N MET A 27 43.15 10.84 -1.15
CA MET A 27 41.79 11.21 -0.77
C MET A 27 41.83 12.18 0.41
N THR A 28 41.05 13.26 0.37
CA THR A 28 40.90 14.23 1.47
C THR A 28 39.42 14.55 1.72
N VAL A 29 39.10 14.92 2.96
CA VAL A 29 37.78 15.43 3.35
C VAL A 29 37.92 16.30 4.60
N MET A 30 37.17 17.40 4.66
CA MET A 30 36.97 18.13 5.90
C MET A 30 35.79 17.50 6.64
N VAL A 31 35.96 17.14 7.92
CA VAL A 31 34.91 16.54 8.74
C VAL A 31 34.73 17.30 10.04
N LYS A 32 33.53 17.28 10.59
CA LYS A 32 33.21 17.94 11.87
C LYS A 32 32.17 17.14 12.63
N ALA A 33 32.49 16.71 13.84
CA ALA A 33 31.51 16.04 14.70
C ALA A 33 30.52 17.07 15.27
N LEU A 34 29.24 16.68 15.43
CA LEU A 34 28.17 17.59 15.83
C LEU A 34 27.72 17.45 17.28
N ARG A 35 27.74 16.24 17.85
CA ARG A 35 27.21 15.96 19.20
C ARG A 35 28.28 15.44 20.14
N GLU A 36 28.84 14.30 19.78
CA GLU A 36 29.92 13.61 20.49
C GLU A 36 31.08 13.40 19.50
N PRO A 37 32.33 13.22 19.98
CA PRO A 37 33.43 12.85 19.10
C PRO A 37 33.08 11.59 18.32
N VAL A 38 33.45 11.54 17.04
CA VAL A 38 33.19 10.37 16.18
C VAL A 38 34.47 9.77 15.63
N GLN A 39 34.55 8.45 15.54
CA GLN A 39 35.62 7.73 14.90
C GLN A 39 35.30 7.54 13.41
N LEU A 40 36.10 8.20 12.57
CA LEU A 40 36.02 8.12 11.13
C LEU A 40 37.31 7.55 10.54
N ARG A 41 37.21 6.89 9.39
CA ARG A 41 38.37 6.53 8.56
C ARG A 41 38.06 6.64 7.07
N LEU A 42 39.11 6.72 6.26
CA LEU A 42 39.01 6.68 4.81
C LEU A 42 39.37 5.29 4.28
N GLU A 43 38.60 4.81 3.31
CA GLU A 43 38.87 3.55 2.62
C GLU A 43 38.65 3.71 1.12
N ILE A 44 39.45 2.96 0.34
CA ILE A 44 39.36 2.89 -1.11
C ILE A 44 39.32 1.41 -1.51
N GLU A 45 38.23 1.01 -2.16
CA GLU A 45 37.94 -0.37 -2.57
C GLU A 45 37.76 -0.48 -4.08
N ARG A 46 38.04 -1.66 -4.65
CA ARG A 46 37.75 -1.95 -6.05
C ARG A 46 36.24 -1.93 -6.30
N ALA A 47 35.79 -1.33 -7.40
CA ALA A 47 34.39 -1.31 -7.80
C ALA A 47 33.92 -2.60 -8.52
N GLY A 48 34.48 -3.76 -8.16
CA GLY A 48 34.27 -5.02 -8.87
C GLY A 48 34.77 -6.26 -8.12
N ARG A 49 34.53 -7.46 -8.67
CA ARG A 49 35.01 -8.73 -8.09
C ARG A 49 36.44 -9.03 -8.57
N PRO A 50 37.33 -9.57 -7.72
CA PRO A 50 37.18 -9.75 -6.28
C PRO A 50 37.20 -8.42 -5.54
N TRP A 51 36.42 -8.33 -4.46
CA TRP A 51 36.38 -7.14 -3.60
C TRP A 51 37.67 -7.06 -2.77
N ASP A 52 38.60 -6.22 -3.19
CA ASP A 52 39.83 -5.90 -2.47
C ASP A 52 39.99 -4.39 -2.26
N ARG A 53 40.96 -4.02 -1.40
CA ARG A 53 41.18 -2.63 -0.98
C ARG A 53 42.47 -2.10 -1.57
N ALA A 54 42.41 -0.90 -2.15
CA ALA A 54 43.58 -0.09 -2.46
C ALA A 54 44.17 0.51 -1.18
N TYR A 55 43.30 0.86 -0.24
CA TYR A 55 43.68 1.50 1.00
C TYR A 55 42.64 1.29 2.08
N ARG A 56 43.12 1.14 3.31
CA ARG A 56 42.30 1.14 4.52
C ARG A 56 43.01 1.96 5.58
N GLY A 57 42.45 3.11 5.94
CA GLY A 57 43.02 4.01 6.93
C GLY A 57 42.79 3.55 8.36
N GLU A 58 43.54 4.17 9.27
CA GLU A 58 43.32 4.07 10.71
C GLU A 58 42.08 4.85 11.15
N MET A 59 41.50 4.48 12.30
CA MET A 59 40.42 5.26 12.90
C MET A 59 40.96 6.55 13.49
N VAL A 60 40.34 7.67 13.13
CA VAL A 60 40.66 8.99 13.65
C VAL A 60 39.46 9.52 14.43
N THR A 61 39.72 9.96 15.66
CA THR A 61 38.69 10.61 16.49
C THR A 61 38.53 12.07 16.07
N ILE A 62 37.33 12.43 15.65
CA ILE A 62 36.99 13.78 15.21
C ILE A 62 36.35 14.54 16.38
N PRO A 63 36.92 15.68 16.81
CA PRO A 63 36.36 16.48 17.88
C PRO A 63 35.02 17.13 17.50
N VAL A 64 34.22 17.42 18.53
CA VAL A 64 32.95 18.14 18.37
C VAL A 64 33.22 19.60 18.06
N GLY A 65 32.49 20.17 17.10
CA GLY A 65 32.51 21.61 16.87
C GLY A 65 33.67 22.12 16.02
N GLU A 66 34.69 21.31 15.75
CA GLU A 66 35.88 21.69 14.98
C GLU A 66 35.94 20.97 13.64
N TRP A 67 36.32 21.69 12.57
CA TRP A 67 36.57 21.11 11.26
C TRP A 67 37.98 20.51 11.22
N THR A 68 38.06 19.20 11.10
CA THR A 68 39.31 18.44 11.07
C THR A 68 39.54 17.87 9.66
N PRO A 69 40.72 18.09 9.06
CA PRO A 69 41.06 17.45 7.79
C PRO A 69 41.38 15.97 8.01
N LEU A 70 40.74 15.09 7.25
CA LEU A 70 41.15 13.70 7.07
C LEU A 70 41.76 13.53 5.70
N HIS A 71 42.86 12.77 5.62
CA HIS A 71 43.49 12.45 4.36
C HIS A 71 44.09 11.05 4.37
N ALA A 72 44.20 10.47 3.17
CA ALA A 72 44.78 9.17 2.92
C ALA A 72 45.59 9.24 1.64
N THR A 73 46.91 9.02 1.74
CA THR A 73 47.80 8.92 0.57
C THR A 73 48.19 7.46 0.38
N PHE A 74 48.01 6.92 -0.83
CA PHE A 74 48.28 5.52 -1.13
C PHE A 74 48.79 5.33 -2.56
N THR A 75 49.56 4.26 -2.78
CA THR A 75 50.05 3.87 -4.10
C THR A 75 49.24 2.70 -4.61
N VAL A 76 48.84 2.74 -5.88
CA VAL A 76 48.05 1.68 -6.51
C VAL A 76 48.97 0.57 -6.98
N ASP A 77 48.90 -0.59 -6.33
CA ASP A 77 49.73 -1.76 -6.62
C ASP A 77 49.13 -2.70 -7.69
N LYS A 78 47.81 -2.64 -7.88
CA LYS A 78 47.04 -3.51 -8.76
C LYS A 78 46.03 -2.73 -9.61
N PRO A 79 45.66 -3.22 -10.80
CA PRO A 79 44.67 -2.55 -11.64
C PRO A 79 43.25 -2.72 -11.08
N PHE A 80 42.45 -1.65 -11.15
CA PHE A 80 41.00 -1.66 -10.90
C PHE A 80 40.25 -1.22 -12.17
N PRO A 81 40.03 -2.13 -13.13
CA PRO A 81 39.49 -1.77 -14.45
C PRO A 81 38.06 -1.24 -14.41
N GLU A 82 37.27 -1.62 -13.40
CA GLU A 82 35.91 -1.10 -13.17
C GLU A 82 35.91 0.23 -12.39
N GLY A 83 37.10 0.77 -12.08
CA GLY A 83 37.27 1.89 -11.18
C GLY A 83 37.25 1.47 -9.71
N TRP A 84 37.01 2.45 -8.84
CA TRP A 84 37.12 2.30 -7.39
C TRP A 84 35.99 3.02 -6.65
N GLN A 85 35.77 2.62 -5.41
CA GLN A 85 34.84 3.24 -4.47
C GLN A 85 35.67 3.86 -3.36
N ALA A 86 35.54 5.16 -3.17
CA ALA A 86 36.23 5.88 -2.10
C ALA A 86 35.18 6.42 -1.13
N TYR A 87 35.41 6.22 0.17
CA TYR A 87 34.39 6.50 1.17
C TYR A 87 34.94 6.89 2.54
N VAL A 88 34.13 7.67 3.25
CA VAL A 88 34.30 7.98 4.67
C VAL A 88 33.45 6.99 5.46
N ALA A 89 34.09 6.19 6.32
CA ALA A 89 33.43 5.19 7.14
C ALA A 89 33.32 5.64 8.59
N CYS A 90 32.14 5.47 9.20
CA CYS A 90 31.82 5.78 10.58
C CYS A 90 31.27 4.54 11.29
N PHE A 91 31.92 4.11 12.38
CA PHE A 91 31.52 2.88 13.10
C PHE A 91 30.85 3.16 14.45
N ASP A 92 30.83 4.41 14.89
CA ASP A 92 30.20 4.80 16.14
C ASP A 92 28.68 4.78 16.03
N ASP A 93 28.04 4.11 16.99
CA ASP A 93 26.59 4.01 17.02
C ASP A 93 25.96 5.38 17.30
N GLY A 94 25.42 6.02 16.26
CA GLY A 94 24.80 7.35 16.36
C GLY A 94 25.76 8.49 16.22
N GLY A 95 26.97 8.21 15.73
CA GLY A 95 27.90 9.24 15.29
C GLY A 95 27.23 10.18 14.29
N LEU A 96 27.32 11.47 14.58
CA LEU A 96 26.76 12.53 13.76
C LEU A 96 27.87 13.51 13.39
N PHE A 97 28.15 13.62 12.09
CA PHE A 97 29.19 14.49 11.56
C PHE A 97 28.74 15.19 10.28
N ARG A 98 29.42 16.28 9.94
CA ARG A 98 29.38 16.93 8.63
C ARG A 98 30.64 16.56 7.87
N ALA A 99 30.54 16.45 6.55
CA ALA A 99 31.65 16.29 5.63
C ALA A 99 31.53 17.36 4.54
N ASP A 100 32.66 17.90 4.11
CA ASP A 100 32.73 18.90 3.05
C ASP A 100 34.10 18.85 2.36
N VAL A 101 34.23 19.48 1.20
CA VAL A 101 35.48 19.61 0.42
C VAL A 101 36.11 18.25 0.13
N LEU A 102 35.32 17.29 -0.36
CA LEU A 102 35.82 15.95 -0.65
C LEU A 102 36.71 15.98 -1.89
N GLN A 103 37.92 15.45 -1.80
CA GLN A 103 38.87 15.43 -2.91
C GLN A 103 39.46 14.03 -3.08
N LEU A 104 39.62 13.61 -4.34
CA LEU A 104 40.40 12.45 -4.73
C LEU A 104 41.23 12.84 -5.95
N TYR A 105 42.56 12.78 -5.86
CA TYR A 105 43.43 13.26 -6.95
C TYR A 105 44.76 12.49 -7.01
N GLU A 106 45.44 12.55 -8.16
CA GLU A 106 46.80 12.00 -8.33
C GLU A 106 47.85 12.91 -7.67
N GLY A 107 48.71 12.32 -6.84
CA GLY A 107 49.80 12.97 -6.13
C GLY A 107 49.76 12.77 -4.62
N THR A 108 50.72 13.41 -3.94
CA THR A 108 50.82 13.42 -2.48
C THR A 108 49.87 14.45 -1.87
N TYR A 109 49.60 14.28 -0.57
CA TYR A 109 48.76 15.21 0.18
C TYR A 109 49.26 16.66 0.09
N VAL A 110 48.32 17.56 -0.16
CA VAL A 110 48.46 19.00 -0.01
C VAL A 110 47.20 19.53 0.70
N PRO A 111 47.28 20.65 1.44
CA PRO A 111 46.10 21.26 2.05
C PRO A 111 44.98 21.53 1.03
N TRP A 112 43.73 21.38 1.46
CA TRP A 112 42.58 21.39 0.55
C TRP A 112 42.46 22.69 -0.27
N GLN A 113 42.85 23.84 0.30
CA GLN A 113 42.84 25.13 -0.42
C GLN A 113 43.76 25.11 -1.62
N GLN A 114 44.92 24.44 -1.50
CA GLN A 114 45.89 24.30 -2.57
C GLN A 114 45.47 23.22 -3.57
N ALA A 115 44.94 22.09 -3.08
CA ALA A 115 44.44 21.02 -3.95
C ALA A 115 43.32 21.53 -4.86
N ALA A 116 42.40 22.35 -4.33
CA ALA A 116 41.25 22.87 -5.06
C ALA A 116 41.63 23.70 -6.31
N THR A 117 42.83 24.30 -6.33
CA THR A 117 43.30 25.12 -7.46
C THR A 117 44.36 24.44 -8.32
N SER A 118 45.02 23.39 -7.82
CA SER A 118 46.20 22.80 -8.47
C SER A 118 46.04 21.32 -8.86
N ARG A 119 44.94 20.68 -8.49
CA ARG A 119 44.69 19.26 -8.73
C ARG A 119 43.31 19.05 -9.36
N GLU A 120 43.24 18.14 -10.32
CA GLU A 120 41.97 17.65 -10.83
C GLU A 120 41.33 16.71 -9.81
N ASN A 121 40.10 17.02 -9.40
CA ASN A 121 39.34 16.20 -8.47
C ASN A 121 38.56 15.13 -9.24
N LEU A 122 38.82 13.87 -8.92
CA LEU A 122 38.17 12.71 -9.52
C LEU A 122 36.77 12.46 -8.97
N PHE A 123 36.40 13.09 -7.85
CA PHE A 123 35.01 13.09 -7.38
C PHE A 123 34.18 14.09 -8.18
N ALA A 124 33.00 13.65 -8.61
CA ALA A 124 31.94 14.52 -9.11
C ALA A 124 31.16 15.13 -7.94
N ASN A 125 30.74 16.39 -8.10
CA ASN A 125 29.98 17.15 -7.09
C ASN A 125 30.58 17.08 -5.66
N PRO A 126 31.87 17.40 -5.48
CA PRO A 126 32.57 17.24 -4.20
C PRO A 126 32.11 18.17 -3.06
N SER A 127 31.38 19.23 -3.40
CA SER A 127 30.84 20.24 -2.47
C SER A 127 29.34 20.09 -2.20
N PHE A 128 28.66 19.13 -2.86
CA PHE A 128 27.21 18.93 -2.77
C PHE A 128 26.33 20.09 -3.30
N GLU A 129 26.92 21.12 -3.92
CA GLU A 129 26.19 22.28 -4.45
C GLU A 129 25.23 21.91 -5.60
N ALA A 130 25.50 20.81 -6.31
CA ALA A 130 24.59 20.26 -7.34
C ALA A 130 23.60 19.22 -6.77
N GLY A 131 23.39 19.20 -5.45
CA GLY A 131 22.57 18.22 -4.74
C GLY A 131 23.38 17.04 -4.20
N VAL A 132 22.72 15.92 -3.91
CA VAL A 132 23.38 14.74 -3.30
C VAL A 132 23.94 13.74 -4.32
N ALA A 133 23.42 13.70 -5.55
CA ALA A 133 23.98 12.82 -6.59
C ALA A 133 25.37 13.33 -7.02
N PRO A 134 26.34 12.45 -7.32
CA PRO A 134 26.28 10.98 -7.36
C PRO A 134 26.71 10.29 -6.05
N TRP A 135 26.77 11.03 -4.94
CA TRP A 135 27.09 10.43 -3.64
C TRP A 135 26.02 9.43 -3.23
N SER A 136 26.48 8.28 -2.75
CA SER A 136 25.64 7.26 -2.16
C SER A 136 25.89 7.23 -0.66
N PHE A 137 24.80 7.16 0.07
CA PHE A 137 24.84 6.81 1.48
C PHE A 137 24.43 5.35 1.53
N SER A 138 25.30 4.50 2.06
CA SER A 138 24.96 3.12 2.39
C SER A 138 24.63 3.06 3.89
N PRO A 139 23.38 3.33 4.30
CA PRO A 139 22.92 3.14 5.67
C PRO A 139 22.72 1.66 6.04
N ASP A 140 23.30 0.74 5.27
CA ASP A 140 22.81 -0.62 5.06
C ASP A 140 22.63 -1.46 6.34
N VAL A 141 23.12 -1.07 7.51
CA VAL A 141 22.82 -1.76 8.76
C VAL A 141 22.76 -0.84 9.98
N ASN A 142 21.64 -0.16 10.23
CA ASN A 142 21.24 0.12 11.63
C ASN A 142 19.77 -0.21 11.95
N ARG A 143 19.28 -1.30 11.34
CA ARG A 143 18.00 -1.97 11.68
C ARG A 143 17.89 -2.33 13.17
N ASN A 144 19.02 -2.43 13.88
CA ASN A 144 19.08 -2.71 15.31
C ASN A 144 18.53 -1.56 16.17
N ARG A 145 18.66 -0.30 15.74
CA ARG A 145 18.07 0.85 16.42
C ARG A 145 16.56 0.84 16.33
N ARG A 146 16.01 0.58 15.14
CA ARG A 146 14.57 0.39 14.93
C ARG A 146 14.01 -0.76 15.78
N ARG A 147 14.72 -1.90 15.83
CA ARG A 147 14.38 -3.03 16.70
C ARG A 147 14.36 -2.63 18.18
N THR A 148 15.30 -1.79 18.62
CA THR A 148 15.43 -1.34 20.01
C THR A 148 14.32 -0.35 20.38
N TYR A 149 14.06 0.64 19.51
CA TYR A 149 12.97 1.60 19.66
C TYR A 149 11.60 0.90 19.75
N ARG A 150 11.33 -0.07 18.86
CA ARG A 150 10.08 -0.83 18.89
C ARG A 150 9.92 -1.72 20.11
N ARG A 151 11.01 -2.32 20.60
CA ARG A 151 11.00 -3.10 21.85
C ARG A 151 10.74 -2.21 23.07
N ALA A 152 11.33 -1.02 23.12
CA ALA A 152 11.09 -0.05 24.18
C ALA A 152 9.63 0.46 24.16
N SER A 153 9.14 0.82 22.97
CA SER A 153 7.75 1.23 22.77
C SER A 153 6.77 0.12 23.19
N PHE A 154 7.05 -1.13 22.82
CA PHE A 154 6.26 -2.29 23.25
C PHE A 154 6.28 -2.48 24.77
N MET A 155 7.45 -2.40 25.41
CA MET A 155 7.56 -2.54 26.87
C MET A 155 6.75 -1.44 27.57
N LEU A 156 6.85 -0.21 27.09
CA LEU A 156 6.08 0.92 27.61
C LEU A 156 4.58 0.69 27.45
N SER A 157 4.12 0.31 26.26
CA SER A 157 2.69 -0.01 26.01
C SER A 157 2.19 -1.11 26.95
N ARG A 158 2.99 -2.14 27.22
CA ARG A 158 2.63 -3.20 28.18
C ARG A 158 2.55 -2.71 29.63
N ILE A 159 3.49 -1.87 30.05
CA ILE A 159 3.46 -1.28 31.39
C ILE A 159 2.19 -0.45 31.54
N LEU A 160 1.90 0.42 30.57
CA LEU A 160 0.70 1.24 30.55
C LEU A 160 -0.57 0.40 30.58
N ALA A 161 -0.66 -0.66 29.75
CA ALA A 161 -1.79 -1.58 29.75
C ALA A 161 -1.97 -2.29 31.10
N ASN A 162 -0.89 -2.78 31.71
CA ASN A 162 -0.93 -3.39 33.05
C ASN A 162 -1.33 -2.38 34.15
N MET A 163 -1.09 -1.08 33.93
CA MET A 163 -1.54 0.01 34.80
C MET A 163 -3.00 0.42 34.52
N GLY A 164 -3.71 -0.27 33.64
CA GLY A 164 -5.10 0.02 33.30
C GLY A 164 -5.29 1.13 32.28
N VAL A 165 -4.22 1.57 31.61
CA VAL A 165 -4.34 2.50 30.48
C VAL A 165 -4.88 1.73 29.28
N GLY A 166 -6.16 1.93 29.00
CA GLY A 166 -6.79 1.43 27.79
C GLY A 166 -6.33 2.24 26.58
N ALA A 167 -5.84 1.57 25.54
CA ALA A 167 -5.83 2.18 24.22
C ALA A 167 -7.28 2.27 23.73
N THR A 168 -7.66 3.37 23.10
CA THR A 168 -8.90 3.51 22.33
C THR A 168 -8.59 3.43 20.84
N PRO A 169 -8.08 2.29 20.32
CA PRO A 169 -7.99 2.13 18.88
C PRO A 169 -9.42 2.08 18.32
N PRO A 170 -9.65 2.58 17.10
CA PRO A 170 -10.95 2.47 16.42
C PRO A 170 -11.29 1.02 16.02
N LEU A 171 -10.61 0.00 16.57
CA LEU A 171 -10.77 -1.40 16.18
C LEU A 171 -12.21 -1.90 16.40
N LEU A 172 -12.82 -1.53 17.54
CA LEU A 172 -14.22 -1.87 17.82
C LEU A 172 -15.19 -1.16 16.85
N GLU A 173 -14.89 0.09 16.49
CA GLU A 173 -15.66 0.85 15.50
C GLU A 173 -15.51 0.26 14.08
N HIS A 174 -14.33 -0.30 13.77
CA HIS A 174 -14.07 -1.01 12.51
C HIS A 174 -14.74 -2.38 12.43
N PHE A 175 -15.08 -3.03 13.55
CA PHE A 175 -15.93 -4.22 13.52
C PHE A 175 -17.39 -3.87 13.19
N ALA A 176 -17.86 -2.72 13.67
CA ALA A 176 -19.22 -2.24 13.40
C ALA A 176 -19.37 -1.63 11.98
N THR A 177 -18.29 -1.16 11.37
CA THR A 177 -18.31 -0.61 10.01
C THR A 177 -17.48 -1.48 9.07
N PRO A 178 -18.04 -2.11 8.02
CA PRO A 178 -17.24 -2.94 7.12
C PRO A 178 -16.25 -2.11 6.27
N PRO A 179 -15.10 -2.68 5.84
CA PRO A 179 -14.10 -2.01 5.00
C PRO A 179 -14.70 -1.27 3.80
N GLY A 180 -14.10 -0.13 3.46
CA GLY A 180 -14.66 0.83 2.49
C GLY A 180 -15.61 1.85 3.09
N GLY A 181 -16.05 1.70 4.35
CA GLY A 181 -16.64 2.77 5.17
C GLY A 181 -17.60 3.70 4.43
N GLY A 182 -18.82 3.23 4.16
CA GLY A 182 -19.87 4.02 3.54
C GLY A 182 -21.21 3.36 3.77
N ALA A 183 -21.75 3.48 4.98
CA ALA A 183 -23.19 3.33 5.19
C ALA A 183 -23.93 4.66 4.91
N ASP A 184 -23.19 5.77 4.94
CA ASP A 184 -23.74 7.14 4.85
C ASP A 184 -23.76 7.71 3.44
N ALA A 185 -23.05 7.08 2.49
CA ALA A 185 -23.14 7.49 1.10
C ALA A 185 -24.50 7.09 0.52
N GLU A 186 -25.12 8.01 -0.20
CA GLU A 186 -26.40 7.78 -0.85
C GLU A 186 -26.26 6.68 -1.91
N THR A 187 -27.27 5.83 -2.00
CA THR A 187 -27.31 4.79 -3.03
C THR A 187 -27.50 5.42 -4.41
N VAL A 188 -26.83 4.91 -5.43
CA VAL A 188 -27.06 5.31 -6.83
C VAL A 188 -28.31 4.66 -7.43
N LEU A 189 -28.92 3.71 -6.70
CA LEU A 189 -30.20 3.10 -7.07
C LEU A 189 -31.38 3.93 -6.56
N ARG A 190 -32.37 4.13 -7.40
CA ARG A 190 -33.67 4.74 -7.07
C ARG A 190 -34.61 3.71 -6.44
N ASN A 191 -35.48 4.16 -5.53
CA ASN A 191 -36.51 3.34 -4.87
C ASN A 191 -36.00 1.98 -4.37
N GLY A 192 -34.83 1.96 -3.73
CA GLY A 192 -34.17 0.71 -3.30
C GLY A 192 -34.87 0.01 -2.12
N ASP A 193 -35.67 0.74 -1.35
CA ASP A 193 -36.57 0.24 -0.31
C ASP A 193 -37.85 -0.39 -0.87
N LEU A 194 -38.06 -0.27 -2.20
CA LEU A 194 -39.17 -0.85 -2.96
C LEU A 194 -40.56 -0.35 -2.51
N GLY A 195 -40.61 0.79 -1.81
CA GLY A 195 -41.83 1.29 -1.18
C GLY A 195 -42.74 2.10 -2.10
N ALA A 196 -42.17 2.79 -3.09
CA ALA A 196 -42.94 3.56 -4.07
C ALA A 196 -43.48 2.65 -5.19
N ASP A 197 -44.74 2.85 -5.57
CA ASP A 197 -45.50 2.14 -6.63
C ASP A 197 -46.76 2.98 -6.85
N ALA A 198 -46.57 4.14 -7.47
CA ALA A 198 -47.60 5.15 -7.59
C ALA A 198 -48.77 4.72 -8.51
N ASP A 199 -48.50 3.80 -9.45
CA ASP A 199 -49.50 3.26 -10.36
C ASP A 199 -50.17 1.97 -9.85
N ALA A 200 -49.76 1.49 -8.67
CA ALA A 200 -50.28 0.29 -8.00
C ALA A 200 -50.24 -0.96 -8.90
N ASN A 201 -49.23 -1.06 -9.76
CA ASN A 201 -49.09 -2.17 -10.70
C ASN A 201 -48.41 -3.41 -10.06
N GLY A 202 -47.99 -3.30 -8.79
CA GLY A 202 -47.32 -4.39 -8.06
C GLY A 202 -45.83 -4.54 -8.38
N THR A 203 -45.25 -3.55 -9.07
CA THR A 203 -43.83 -3.38 -9.33
C THR A 203 -43.40 -2.03 -8.77
N PRO A 204 -42.32 -1.97 -7.97
CA PRO A 204 -41.83 -0.71 -7.45
C PRO A 204 -41.48 0.28 -8.56
N ASP A 205 -41.82 1.56 -8.36
CA ASP A 205 -41.42 2.66 -9.26
C ASP A 205 -39.90 2.61 -9.52
N ASP A 206 -39.45 3.04 -10.70
CA ASP A 206 -38.05 2.94 -11.20
C ASP A 206 -37.52 1.52 -11.47
N TRP A 207 -38.23 0.48 -11.04
CA TRP A 207 -37.83 -0.91 -11.29
C TRP A 207 -38.65 -1.54 -12.42
N ALA A 208 -38.03 -2.51 -13.10
CA ALA A 208 -38.67 -3.32 -14.12
C ALA A 208 -38.54 -4.79 -13.74
N VAL A 209 -39.65 -5.51 -13.75
CA VAL A 209 -39.67 -6.97 -13.66
C VAL A 209 -39.83 -7.56 -15.06
N SER A 210 -38.93 -8.45 -15.44
CA SER A 210 -39.01 -9.20 -16.69
C SER A 210 -39.14 -10.69 -16.40
N LEU A 211 -40.26 -11.27 -16.80
CA LEU A 211 -40.55 -12.69 -16.65
C LEU A 211 -40.57 -13.35 -18.04
N TYR A 212 -39.76 -14.37 -18.22
CA TYR A 212 -39.69 -15.20 -19.42
C TYR A 212 -39.74 -16.66 -19.00
N ALA A 213 -40.93 -17.23 -18.85
CA ALA A 213 -41.12 -18.63 -18.46
C ALA A 213 -42.41 -19.20 -19.06
N GLY A 214 -42.69 -20.48 -18.82
CA GLY A 214 -43.98 -21.09 -19.18
C GLY A 214 -45.09 -20.63 -18.24
N THR A 215 -44.79 -20.58 -16.94
CA THR A 215 -45.64 -19.95 -15.93
C THR A 215 -44.76 -19.24 -14.93
N ALA A 216 -44.98 -17.94 -14.75
CA ALA A 216 -44.26 -17.09 -13.82
C ALA A 216 -45.18 -16.01 -13.26
N ASP A 217 -44.80 -15.47 -12.12
CA ASP A 217 -45.57 -14.51 -11.37
C ASP A 217 -44.64 -13.55 -10.62
N THR A 218 -45.13 -12.36 -10.31
CA THR A 218 -44.40 -11.38 -9.51
C THR A 218 -45.36 -10.58 -8.65
N ALA A 219 -44.92 -10.21 -7.46
CA ALA A 219 -45.69 -9.39 -6.56
C ALA A 219 -44.77 -8.56 -5.68
N ARG A 220 -45.22 -7.35 -5.37
CA ARG A 220 -44.66 -6.52 -4.32
C ARG A 220 -45.39 -6.83 -3.01
N GLU A 221 -44.64 -7.24 -1.99
CA GLU A 221 -45.17 -7.77 -0.73
C GLU A 221 -44.59 -6.98 0.44
N GLN A 222 -45.41 -6.71 1.46
CA GLN A 222 -44.92 -6.10 2.69
C GLN A 222 -44.12 -7.14 3.49
N LEU A 223 -42.98 -6.72 4.06
CA LEU A 223 -42.18 -7.58 4.91
C LEU A 223 -42.97 -8.02 6.17
N PRO A 224 -42.69 -9.21 6.75
CA PRO A 224 -43.43 -9.72 7.91
C PRO A 224 -43.38 -8.83 9.16
N ASP A 225 -42.34 -8.01 9.28
CA ASP A 225 -42.15 -7.04 10.38
C ASP A 225 -42.89 -5.71 10.12
N GLY A 226 -43.52 -5.56 8.96
CA GLY A 226 -44.20 -4.34 8.53
C GLY A 226 -43.27 -3.18 8.18
N ALA A 227 -41.95 -3.36 8.28
CA ALA A 227 -40.96 -2.28 8.23
C ALA A 227 -40.45 -1.94 6.83
N GLY A 228 -40.85 -2.70 5.80
CA GLY A 228 -40.42 -2.47 4.42
C GLY A 228 -41.17 -3.32 3.41
N TRP A 229 -40.68 -3.30 2.17
CA TRP A 229 -41.28 -3.99 1.03
C TRP A 229 -40.28 -4.93 0.37
N ALA A 230 -40.80 -6.01 -0.20
CA ALA A 230 -40.03 -6.97 -0.96
C ALA A 230 -40.64 -7.16 -2.35
N GLN A 231 -39.79 -7.32 -3.36
CA GLN A 231 -40.23 -7.81 -4.66
C GLN A 231 -40.05 -9.34 -4.71
N ARG A 232 -41.16 -10.06 -4.88
CA ARG A 232 -41.18 -11.49 -5.19
C ARG A 232 -41.17 -11.69 -6.70
N MET A 233 -40.32 -12.60 -7.17
CA MET A 233 -40.37 -13.14 -8.52
C MET A 233 -40.42 -14.67 -8.44
N THR A 234 -41.33 -15.28 -9.18
CA THR A 234 -41.55 -16.73 -9.18
C THR A 234 -41.53 -17.28 -10.60
N ILE A 235 -40.78 -18.36 -10.81
CA ILE A 235 -40.91 -19.23 -11.96
C ILE A 235 -41.59 -20.51 -11.48
N ALA A 236 -42.86 -20.71 -11.84
CA ALA A 236 -43.62 -21.91 -11.47
C ALA A 236 -43.41 -23.06 -12.47
N ALA A 237 -43.21 -22.74 -13.74
CA ALA A 237 -42.91 -23.70 -14.79
C ALA A 237 -42.02 -23.09 -15.87
N LEU A 238 -41.03 -23.87 -16.32
CA LEU A 238 -40.23 -23.52 -17.50
C LEU A 238 -41.07 -23.66 -18.78
N ARG A 239 -40.61 -23.04 -19.86
CA ARG A 239 -41.20 -23.22 -21.18
C ARG A 239 -40.93 -24.63 -21.72
N ASP A 240 -41.62 -25.03 -22.78
CA ASP A 240 -41.44 -26.33 -23.42
C ASP A 240 -40.01 -26.59 -23.92
N ASP A 241 -39.24 -25.53 -24.23
CA ASP A 241 -37.83 -25.59 -24.61
C ASP A 241 -36.87 -25.67 -23.41
N GLY A 242 -37.41 -25.79 -22.19
CA GLY A 242 -36.67 -25.85 -20.94
C GLY A 242 -36.09 -24.51 -20.48
N LYS A 243 -36.40 -23.39 -21.14
CA LYS A 243 -35.87 -22.07 -20.77
C LYS A 243 -36.80 -21.34 -19.81
N GLY A 244 -36.19 -20.58 -18.90
CA GLY A 244 -36.85 -19.72 -17.95
C GLY A 244 -35.91 -18.58 -17.54
N SER A 245 -36.46 -17.41 -17.20
CA SER A 245 -35.74 -16.31 -16.57
C SER A 245 -36.73 -15.40 -15.85
N ALA A 246 -36.39 -14.99 -14.63
CA ALA A 246 -37.07 -13.94 -13.91
C ALA A 246 -36.01 -12.94 -13.44
N MET A 247 -36.22 -11.66 -13.76
CA MET A 247 -35.25 -10.59 -13.55
C MET A 247 -35.91 -9.36 -12.96
N LEU A 248 -35.29 -8.82 -11.92
CA LEU A 248 -35.54 -7.48 -11.42
C LEU A 248 -34.40 -6.58 -11.91
N ALA A 249 -34.74 -5.46 -12.53
CA ALA A 249 -33.76 -4.56 -13.12
C ALA A 249 -34.08 -3.08 -12.90
N GLN A 250 -33.03 -2.27 -12.81
CA GLN A 250 -33.11 -0.81 -12.86
C GLN A 250 -32.20 -0.30 -14.00
N HIS A 251 -32.74 0.60 -14.82
CA HIS A 251 -32.03 1.19 -15.95
C HIS A 251 -31.39 2.53 -15.57
N ASP A 252 -30.35 2.90 -16.30
CA ASP A 252 -29.66 4.18 -16.16
C ASP A 252 -29.12 4.40 -14.73
N VAL A 253 -28.47 3.35 -14.20
CA VAL A 253 -27.72 3.39 -12.94
C VAL A 253 -26.30 3.87 -13.22
N PRO A 254 -25.90 5.04 -12.69
CA PRO A 254 -24.60 5.61 -12.99
C PRO A 254 -23.46 4.87 -12.26
N ALA A 255 -22.29 4.82 -12.89
CA ALA A 255 -21.06 4.31 -12.29
C ALA A 255 -19.82 5.05 -12.81
N THR A 256 -18.79 5.18 -11.98
CA THR A 256 -17.53 5.86 -12.31
C THR A 256 -16.36 4.87 -12.30
N ALA A 257 -15.54 4.86 -13.35
CA ALA A 257 -14.37 3.98 -13.43
C ALA A 257 -13.42 4.16 -12.24
N GLY A 258 -12.98 3.06 -11.65
CA GLY A 258 -12.10 3.03 -10.47
C GLY A 258 -12.81 3.27 -9.15
N GLN A 259 -14.05 3.77 -9.14
CA GLN A 259 -14.84 3.92 -7.93
C GLN A 259 -15.26 2.55 -7.37
N TRP A 260 -15.09 2.39 -6.06
CA TRP A 260 -15.62 1.23 -5.35
C TRP A 260 -17.07 1.46 -4.95
N TYR A 261 -17.86 0.41 -5.02
CA TYR A 261 -19.27 0.39 -4.61
C TYR A 261 -19.52 -0.78 -3.67
N ARG A 262 -20.43 -0.58 -2.72
CA ARG A 262 -21.05 -1.65 -1.95
C ARG A 262 -22.43 -1.93 -2.50
N ILE A 263 -22.63 -3.12 -3.03
CA ILE A 263 -23.96 -3.64 -3.39
C ILE A 263 -24.46 -4.43 -2.20
N SER A 264 -25.62 -4.08 -1.64
CA SER A 264 -26.22 -4.79 -0.51
C SER A 264 -27.73 -4.92 -0.66
N PHE A 265 -28.28 -6.02 -0.16
CA PHE A 265 -29.72 -6.29 -0.16
C PHE A 265 -30.03 -7.45 0.79
N ARG A 266 -31.30 -7.59 1.17
CA ARG A 266 -31.84 -8.77 1.84
C ARG A 266 -32.47 -9.69 0.81
N ALA A 267 -32.27 -10.99 0.96
CA ALA A 267 -32.94 -11.97 0.11
C ALA A 267 -33.34 -13.24 0.86
N ARG A 268 -34.41 -13.88 0.38
CA ARG A 268 -34.75 -15.27 0.67
C ARG A 268 -35.24 -15.95 -0.60
N ALA A 269 -35.26 -17.28 -0.61
CA ALA A 269 -35.74 -18.05 -1.75
C ALA A 269 -36.39 -19.37 -1.33
N GLU A 270 -37.27 -19.87 -2.17
CA GLU A 270 -37.93 -21.17 -2.02
C GLU A 270 -37.78 -21.98 -3.31
N GLY A 271 -37.42 -23.27 -3.19
CA GLY A 271 -37.21 -24.17 -4.34
C GLY A 271 -35.94 -23.89 -5.15
N LEU A 272 -35.00 -23.12 -4.59
CA LEU A 272 -33.74 -22.71 -5.22
C LEU A 272 -32.51 -23.08 -4.38
N GLU A 273 -32.58 -24.16 -3.61
CA GLU A 273 -31.48 -24.57 -2.72
C GLU A 273 -30.18 -24.78 -3.51
N GLY A 274 -29.13 -24.05 -3.10
CA GLY A 274 -27.80 -24.14 -3.74
C GLY A 274 -27.70 -23.43 -5.09
N VAL A 275 -28.76 -22.81 -5.60
CA VAL A 275 -28.73 -22.05 -6.85
C VAL A 275 -27.98 -20.74 -6.64
N ARG A 276 -27.05 -20.44 -7.55
CA ARG A 276 -26.29 -19.18 -7.55
C ARG A 276 -27.04 -18.12 -8.35
N VAL A 277 -27.64 -17.16 -7.66
CA VAL A 277 -28.35 -16.04 -8.27
C VAL A 277 -27.35 -14.92 -8.60
N PRO A 278 -27.14 -14.58 -9.87
CA PRO A 278 -26.26 -13.48 -10.26
C PRO A 278 -26.86 -12.09 -9.97
N VAL A 279 -25.96 -11.15 -9.68
CA VAL A 279 -26.20 -9.71 -9.66
C VAL A 279 -25.11 -9.00 -10.48
N ALA A 280 -25.51 -8.03 -11.31
CA ALA A 280 -24.58 -7.32 -12.18
C ALA A 280 -25.07 -5.91 -12.52
N LEU A 281 -24.12 -5.03 -12.87
CA LEU A 281 -24.35 -3.78 -13.60
C LEU A 281 -23.64 -3.89 -14.94
N VAL A 282 -24.40 -3.80 -16.03
CA VAL A 282 -23.90 -3.93 -17.41
C VAL A 282 -24.23 -2.68 -18.22
N SER A 283 -23.42 -2.42 -19.25
CA SER A 283 -23.77 -1.47 -20.31
C SER A 283 -24.78 -2.13 -21.25
N THR A 284 -25.84 -1.43 -21.62
CA THR A 284 -26.83 -1.91 -22.59
C THR A 284 -26.44 -1.60 -24.04
N GLU A 285 -25.34 -0.89 -24.26
CA GLU A 285 -24.82 -0.59 -25.61
C GLU A 285 -24.03 -1.76 -26.18
N ASP A 286 -23.15 -2.35 -25.36
CA ASP A 286 -22.20 -3.39 -25.76
C ASP A 286 -22.31 -4.67 -24.89
N TRP A 287 -23.25 -4.71 -23.94
CA TRP A 287 -23.48 -5.81 -23.01
C TRP A 287 -22.26 -6.18 -22.16
N GLN A 288 -21.29 -5.27 -22.04
CA GLN A 288 -20.11 -5.46 -21.21
C GLN A 288 -20.41 -5.15 -19.75
N ALA A 289 -19.78 -5.90 -18.86
CA ALA A 289 -19.88 -5.69 -17.42
C ALA A 289 -19.21 -4.37 -17.01
N ILE A 290 -19.94 -3.51 -16.31
CA ILE A 290 -19.39 -2.30 -15.66
C ILE A 290 -18.82 -2.66 -14.31
N VAL A 291 -19.53 -3.49 -13.54
CA VAL A 291 -19.03 -4.17 -12.34
C VAL A 291 -19.02 -5.68 -12.58
N GLU A 292 -18.08 -6.40 -11.97
CA GLU A 292 -18.03 -7.85 -12.10
C GLU A 292 -19.28 -8.54 -11.53
N TYR A 293 -19.68 -9.63 -12.18
CA TYR A 293 -20.84 -10.41 -11.79
C TYR A 293 -20.60 -11.02 -10.41
N GLN A 294 -21.39 -10.60 -9.44
CA GLN A 294 -21.44 -11.25 -8.14
C GLN A 294 -22.54 -12.32 -8.15
N ARG A 295 -22.44 -13.27 -7.23
CA ARG A 295 -23.41 -14.36 -7.10
C ARG A 295 -23.68 -14.60 -5.63
N PHE A 296 -24.95 -14.74 -5.27
CA PHE A 296 -25.37 -15.16 -3.94
C PHE A 296 -26.16 -16.46 -3.99
N VAL A 297 -26.27 -17.13 -2.85
CA VAL A 297 -27.06 -18.35 -2.69
C VAL A 297 -28.09 -18.08 -1.60
N PRO A 298 -29.34 -17.71 -1.96
CA PRO A 298 -30.37 -17.45 -0.97
C PRO A 298 -30.88 -18.75 -0.33
N ALA A 299 -31.27 -18.67 0.94
CA ALA A 299 -31.94 -19.72 1.69
C ALA A 299 -33.43 -19.39 1.93
N ALA A 300 -34.17 -20.31 2.54
CA ALA A 300 -35.59 -20.11 2.90
C ALA A 300 -35.82 -18.95 3.87
N GLN A 301 -34.84 -18.68 4.74
CA GLN A 301 -34.83 -17.57 5.68
C GLN A 301 -34.22 -16.32 5.05
N TRP A 302 -34.68 -15.15 5.49
CA TRP A 302 -34.08 -13.86 5.10
C TRP A 302 -32.62 -13.79 5.52
N GLN A 303 -31.77 -13.36 4.59
CA GLN A 303 -30.35 -13.17 4.80
C GLN A 303 -29.90 -11.84 4.17
N ASP A 304 -28.93 -11.19 4.82
CA ASP A 304 -28.24 -10.02 4.28
C ASP A 304 -27.10 -10.45 3.36
N PHE A 305 -27.02 -9.83 2.19
CA PHE A 305 -25.93 -10.01 1.24
C PHE A 305 -25.24 -8.66 1.00
N SER A 306 -23.91 -8.69 0.91
CA SER A 306 -23.11 -7.49 0.66
C SER A 306 -21.87 -7.85 -0.17
N PHE A 307 -21.61 -7.06 -1.20
CA PHE A 307 -20.48 -7.21 -2.12
C PHE A 307 -19.73 -5.89 -2.27
N LEU A 308 -18.40 -5.95 -2.22
CA LEU A 308 -17.54 -4.84 -2.58
C LEU A 308 -17.06 -5.05 -4.02
N VAL A 309 -17.38 -4.11 -4.89
CA VAL A 309 -17.05 -4.18 -6.32
C VAL A 309 -16.42 -2.87 -6.77
N GLN A 310 -15.50 -2.94 -7.72
CA GLN A 310 -14.96 -1.76 -8.38
C GLN A 310 -15.54 -1.64 -9.78
N ALA A 311 -16.03 -0.46 -10.14
CA ALA A 311 -16.47 -0.20 -11.51
C ALA A 311 -15.26 -0.12 -12.44
N LYS A 312 -15.30 -0.89 -13.52
CA LYS A 312 -14.22 -0.95 -14.52
C LYS A 312 -14.31 0.18 -15.55
N ARG A 313 -15.47 0.80 -15.68
CA ARG A 313 -15.79 1.81 -16.71
C ARG A 313 -16.73 2.86 -16.14
N THR A 314 -16.70 4.06 -16.71
CA THR A 314 -17.65 5.14 -16.40
C THR A 314 -18.84 5.04 -17.34
N ALA A 315 -20.05 5.15 -16.80
CA ALA A 315 -21.29 5.27 -17.56
C ALA A 315 -22.32 6.05 -16.75
N GLU A 316 -22.92 7.08 -17.34
CA GLU A 316 -23.96 7.89 -16.70
C GLU A 316 -25.38 7.39 -17.00
N ALA A 317 -25.55 6.71 -18.14
CA ALA A 317 -26.82 6.16 -18.63
C ALA A 317 -26.55 4.94 -19.52
N LYS A 318 -27.61 4.32 -20.05
CA LYS A 318 -27.56 3.10 -20.87
C LYS A 318 -26.90 1.94 -20.12
N THR A 319 -27.25 1.83 -18.86
CA THR A 319 -26.80 0.75 -17.98
C THR A 319 -28.01 -0.01 -17.46
N ARG A 320 -27.78 -1.25 -17.01
CA ARG A 320 -28.79 -2.06 -16.35
C ARG A 320 -28.21 -2.76 -15.14
N PHE A 321 -28.65 -2.35 -13.95
CA PHE A 321 -28.49 -3.15 -12.74
C PHE A 321 -29.52 -4.26 -12.78
N GLN A 322 -29.12 -5.50 -12.52
CA GLN A 322 -30.01 -6.66 -12.65
C GLN A 322 -29.67 -7.76 -11.64
N ILE A 323 -30.72 -8.37 -11.09
CA ILE A 323 -30.69 -9.60 -10.31
C ILE A 323 -31.66 -10.58 -10.99
N TRP A 324 -31.19 -11.78 -11.35
CA TRP A 324 -32.02 -12.74 -12.09
C TRP A 324 -31.69 -14.20 -11.78
N PHE A 325 -32.65 -15.08 -12.05
CA PHE A 325 -32.48 -16.53 -11.96
C PHE A 325 -33.27 -17.23 -13.07
N ASP A 326 -32.89 -18.47 -13.39
CA ASP A 326 -33.39 -19.22 -14.56
C ASP A 326 -33.96 -20.61 -14.20
N ARG A 327 -34.25 -20.84 -12.91
CA ARG A 327 -34.75 -22.11 -12.37
C ARG A 327 -36.13 -21.94 -11.76
N VAL A 328 -36.90 -23.03 -11.72
CA VAL A 328 -38.19 -23.07 -11.01
C VAL A 328 -37.96 -22.77 -9.53
N GLY A 329 -38.78 -21.87 -8.99
CA GLY A 329 -38.69 -21.40 -7.61
C GLY A 329 -39.02 -19.91 -7.49
N SER A 330 -38.87 -19.39 -6.27
CA SER A 330 -39.22 -18.01 -5.93
C SER A 330 -38.05 -17.32 -5.24
N VAL A 331 -37.81 -16.04 -5.57
CA VAL A 331 -36.85 -15.17 -4.90
C VAL A 331 -37.58 -13.92 -4.41
N TRP A 332 -37.31 -13.52 -3.17
CA TRP A 332 -37.70 -12.24 -2.61
C TRP A 332 -36.46 -11.39 -2.39
N LEU A 333 -36.55 -10.11 -2.76
CA LEU A 333 -35.49 -9.10 -2.58
C LEU A 333 -36.05 -7.90 -1.83
N SER A 334 -35.26 -7.34 -0.91
CA SER A 334 -35.59 -6.13 -0.14
C SER A 334 -34.34 -5.28 0.08
N ASP A 335 -34.53 -3.98 0.33
CA ASP A 335 -33.49 -3.04 0.76
C ASP A 335 -32.27 -3.01 -0.18
N ILE A 336 -32.52 -2.92 -1.49
CA ILE A 336 -31.50 -3.00 -2.52
C ILE A 336 -30.75 -1.68 -2.64
N ARG A 337 -29.43 -1.72 -2.40
CA ARG A 337 -28.56 -0.56 -2.42
C ARG A 337 -27.31 -0.83 -3.24
N MET A 338 -26.83 0.21 -3.91
CA MET A 338 -25.49 0.28 -4.48
C MET A 338 -24.92 1.66 -4.13
N ALA A 339 -24.06 1.74 -3.12
CA ALA A 339 -23.53 3.02 -2.64
C ALA A 339 -22.02 3.11 -2.93
N PRO A 340 -21.49 4.28 -3.33
CA PRO A 340 -20.06 4.47 -3.48
C PRO A 340 -19.37 4.36 -2.11
N VAL A 341 -18.22 3.71 -2.08
CA VAL A 341 -17.42 3.47 -0.87
C VAL A 341 -15.94 3.75 -1.16
N ASN A 342 -15.17 4.00 -0.11
CA ASN A 342 -13.72 4.07 -0.28
C ASN A 342 -13.16 2.72 -0.70
N ALA A 343 -12.00 2.74 -1.34
CA ALA A 343 -11.32 1.50 -1.70
C ALA A 343 -11.07 0.66 -0.44
N PRO A 344 -11.38 -0.66 -0.46
CA PRO A 344 -11.29 -1.51 0.71
C PRO A 344 -9.84 -1.71 1.15
N ASP A 345 -8.89 -1.39 0.27
CA ASP A 345 -7.47 -1.46 0.51
C ASP A 345 -6.86 -0.18 1.12
N GLN A 346 -7.67 0.87 1.33
CA GLN A 346 -7.18 2.12 1.90
C GLN A 346 -7.39 2.18 3.42
N GLY A 347 -6.26 2.28 4.14
CA GLY A 347 -6.13 3.01 5.39
C GLY A 347 -6.63 2.37 6.69
N ARG A 348 -7.56 1.40 6.66
CA ARG A 348 -8.18 0.88 7.91
C ARG A 348 -7.30 -0.03 8.74
N TRP A 349 -6.55 -0.95 8.13
CA TRP A 349 -5.63 -1.80 8.89
C TRP A 349 -4.42 -1.02 9.41
N LEU A 350 -4.03 0.07 8.74
CA LEU A 350 -2.96 0.96 9.21
C LEU A 350 -3.41 1.81 10.40
N ALA A 351 -4.71 2.11 10.50
CA ALA A 351 -5.32 2.90 11.57
C ALA A 351 -6.14 2.01 12.52
N GLY A 352 -5.47 1.37 13.48
CA GLY A 352 -6.14 0.70 14.61
C GLY A 352 -5.51 -0.62 15.04
N LEU A 353 -4.94 -1.39 14.12
CA LEU A 353 -4.22 -2.63 14.45
C LEU A 353 -2.75 -2.40 14.81
N TYR A 354 -2.18 -1.33 14.27
CA TYR A 354 -0.78 -0.98 14.50
C TYR A 354 -0.69 0.32 15.30
N LEU A 355 0.25 0.36 16.25
CA LEU A 355 0.62 1.59 16.96
C LEU A 355 1.41 2.57 16.06
N ASP A 356 1.91 2.09 14.92
CA ASP A 356 2.71 2.85 13.94
C ASP A 356 2.57 2.23 12.54
N GLN A 357 2.79 3.00 11.47
CA GLN A 357 2.64 2.52 10.10
C GLN A 357 3.75 1.50 9.74
N PRO A 358 3.40 0.27 9.29
CA PRO A 358 4.41 -0.69 8.83
C PRO A 358 5.11 -0.24 7.54
N GLU A 359 6.41 -0.51 7.43
CA GLU A 359 7.23 -0.27 6.24
C GLU A 359 7.83 -1.59 5.71
N GLU A 360 8.41 -1.54 4.51
CA GLU A 360 9.09 -2.68 3.89
C GLU A 360 10.13 -3.31 4.84
N TRP A 361 10.07 -4.65 5.02
CA TRP A 361 10.87 -5.46 5.96
C TRP A 361 10.51 -5.40 7.45
N ASP A 362 9.37 -4.80 7.80
CA ASP A 362 8.74 -5.06 9.08
C ASP A 362 8.26 -6.50 9.14
N ASP A 363 8.68 -7.24 10.17
CA ASP A 363 8.10 -8.54 10.51
C ASP A 363 6.81 -8.28 11.31
N PRO A 364 5.61 -8.41 10.70
CA PRO A 364 4.36 -8.06 11.35
C PRO A 364 4.11 -8.88 12.62
N TYR A 365 4.65 -10.10 12.71
CA TYR A 365 4.45 -11.01 13.84
C TYR A 365 5.43 -10.78 15.00
N ARG A 366 6.58 -10.15 14.74
CA ARG A 366 7.60 -9.85 15.77
C ARG A 366 7.48 -8.46 16.39
N PHE A 367 6.96 -7.49 15.65
CA PHE A 367 6.97 -6.09 16.07
C PHE A 367 5.60 -5.54 16.47
N PHE A 368 4.52 -6.23 16.10
CA PHE A 368 3.16 -5.85 16.43
C PHE A 368 2.47 -7.07 17.05
N ARG A 369 2.66 -7.24 18.35
CA ARG A 369 1.86 -8.18 19.13
C ARG A 369 0.75 -7.39 19.80
N TRP A 370 -0.45 -7.63 19.27
CA TRP A 370 -1.79 -7.32 19.75
C TRP A 370 -1.90 -7.17 21.27
#